data_AF-B3S8J9-F1
#
_entry.id   AF-B3S8J9-F1
#
_cell.length_a   1.000
_cell.length_b   1.000
_cell.length_c   1.000
_cell.angle_alpha   90.00
_cell.angle_beta   90.00
_cell.angle_gamma   90.00
#
_symmetry.space_group_name_H-M   'P 1'
#
loop_
_entity.id
_entity.type
_entity.pdbx_description
1 polymer ?
#
loop_
_entity_poly.entity_id
_entity_poly.type
_entity_poly.pdbx_seq_one_letter_code
_entity_poly.pdbx_strand_id
1 'polypeptide(L)'
;SIGQAAALADISQSCSQTVTYRCMKSVLLNTPNTPYGWWVSRNDEKIVSWGGAPTNSMKCSCGVTNSCYNRTKMCNCDANHDSVRDDSGALTDKSRLPVKQLKFGYEDIGSNPLALYSLGKLNCRNRANPKHVITFTTRESTVQFPTWQAEFNGYIELAFRSSISNGVLLKNTGRYGSFIRLAVQPKLITLNYNLGQGGGNQVLQVKAVGNTGFDDNEWHRIRLSCALYRTSLKVDDQPEATNSS
;
A
#
# COMPACT_ATOMS: atom_id res chain seq x y z
N SER A 1 7.98 10.45 -3.12
CA SER A 1 7.00 10.91 -4.13
C SER A 1 5.61 10.34 -3.83
N ILE A 2 4.54 10.85 -4.46
CA ILE A 2 3.17 10.31 -4.29
C ILE A 2 3.10 8.81 -4.66
N GLY A 3 3.82 8.39 -5.70
CA GLY A 3 3.87 6.99 -6.14
C GLY A 3 4.49 6.03 -5.11
N GLN A 4 5.54 6.44 -4.41
CA GLN A 4 6.14 5.62 -3.34
C GLN A 4 5.18 5.45 -2.14
N ALA A 5 4.48 6.52 -1.76
CA ALA A 5 3.51 6.49 -0.67
C ALA A 5 2.25 5.67 -1.05
N ALA A 6 1.81 5.78 -2.30
CA ALA A 6 0.75 4.96 -2.88
C ALA A 6 1.10 3.46 -2.87
N ALA A 7 2.32 3.10 -3.27
CA ALA A 7 2.81 1.72 -3.21
C ALA A 7 2.85 1.19 -1.76
N LEU A 8 3.28 2.01 -0.79
CA LEU A 8 3.21 1.67 0.63
C LEU A 8 1.76 1.37 1.06
N ALA A 9 0.80 2.20 0.63
CA ALA A 9 -0.60 1.98 0.95
C ALA A 9 -1.14 0.66 0.38
N ASP A 10 -0.74 0.30 -0.85
CA ASP A 10 -1.21 -0.93 -1.49
C ASP A 10 -0.75 -2.20 -0.78
N ILE A 11 0.48 -2.19 -0.27
CA ILE A 11 1.05 -3.33 0.45
C ILE A 11 0.72 -3.34 1.94
N SER A 12 0.01 -2.33 2.46
CA SER A 12 -0.31 -2.22 3.89
C SER A 12 -1.71 -2.73 4.19
N GLN A 13 -1.96 -3.30 5.37
CA GLN A 13 -3.30 -3.80 5.74
C GLN A 13 -4.29 -2.63 5.84
N SER A 14 -3.89 -1.59 6.56
CA SER A 14 -4.69 -0.37 6.79
C SER A 14 -3.83 0.88 6.61
N CYS A 15 -4.44 1.99 6.21
CA CYS A 15 -3.79 3.29 6.19
C CYS A 15 -4.75 4.38 6.63
N SER A 16 -4.19 5.47 7.15
CA SER A 16 -4.94 6.66 7.54
C SER A 16 -4.15 7.94 7.29
N GLN A 17 -4.87 9.03 7.06
CA GLN A 17 -4.34 10.40 7.09
C GLN A 17 -5.31 11.29 7.84
N THR A 18 -4.80 12.08 8.79
CA THR A 18 -5.63 13.09 9.46
C THR A 18 -5.75 14.30 8.58
N VAL A 19 -6.97 14.75 8.31
CA VAL A 19 -7.24 16.05 7.69
C VAL A 19 -7.90 16.94 8.73
N THR A 20 -7.41 18.17 8.86
CA THR A 20 -7.97 19.16 9.78
C THR A 20 -8.64 20.28 9.01
N TYR A 21 -9.75 20.76 9.55
CA TYR A 21 -10.40 21.98 9.10
C TYR A 21 -11.10 22.64 10.28
N ARG A 22 -10.52 23.75 10.73
CA ARG A 22 -11.06 24.61 11.78
C ARG A 22 -11.46 25.94 11.16
N CYS A 23 -12.65 26.41 11.47
CA CYS A 23 -13.22 27.54 10.76
C CYS A 23 -13.94 28.52 11.69
N MET A 24 -14.05 29.77 11.23
CA MET A 24 -14.93 30.80 11.75
C MET A 24 -15.40 31.62 10.55
N LYS A 25 -16.72 31.79 10.39
CA LYS A 25 -17.32 32.43 9.20
C LYS A 25 -16.79 31.86 7.87
N SER A 26 -16.61 30.55 7.80
CA SER A 26 -16.13 29.86 6.60
C SER A 26 -16.83 28.52 6.42
N VAL A 27 -17.11 28.14 5.17
CA VAL A 27 -17.90 26.97 4.79
C VAL A 27 -17.01 25.93 4.10
N LEU A 28 -17.23 24.64 4.38
CA LEU A 28 -16.42 23.55 3.85
C LEU A 28 -17.14 22.80 2.72
N LEU A 29 -18.03 21.87 3.07
CA LEU A 29 -18.71 21.01 2.09
C LEU A 29 -20.00 21.65 1.57
N ASN A 30 -20.51 22.68 2.26
CA ASN A 30 -21.73 23.41 1.90
C ASN A 30 -22.94 22.48 1.65
N THR A 31 -23.02 21.34 2.33
CA THR A 31 -24.01 20.30 1.96
C THR A 31 -25.43 20.77 2.30
N PRO A 32 -26.43 20.56 1.41
CA PRO A 32 -26.42 19.76 0.17
C PRO A 32 -26.04 20.53 -1.12
N ASN A 33 -25.56 21.76 -1.02
CA ASN A 33 -25.19 22.58 -2.18
C ASN A 33 -23.77 22.25 -2.69
N THR A 34 -23.32 23.03 -3.68
CA THR A 34 -21.98 22.91 -4.26
C THR A 34 -20.88 23.08 -3.20
N PRO A 35 -19.95 22.11 -3.06
CA PRO A 35 -18.90 22.16 -2.05
C PRO A 35 -17.83 23.18 -2.38
N TYR A 36 -17.42 23.95 -1.36
CA TYR A 36 -16.31 24.90 -1.44
C TYR A 36 -14.96 24.27 -1.14
N GLY A 37 -14.95 23.13 -0.45
CA GLY A 37 -13.74 22.39 -0.09
C GLY A 37 -13.84 20.90 -0.44
N TRP A 38 -12.74 20.31 -0.87
CA TRP A 38 -12.61 18.89 -1.12
C TRP A 38 -11.15 18.47 -1.10
N TRP A 39 -10.89 17.17 -1.08
CA TRP A 39 -9.54 16.63 -1.27
C TRP A 39 -9.46 15.81 -2.55
N VAL A 40 -8.25 15.73 -3.11
CA VAL A 40 -7.94 14.98 -4.34
C VAL A 40 -7.25 13.68 -3.96
N SER A 41 -7.79 12.55 -4.43
CA SER A 41 -7.27 11.22 -4.15
C SER A 41 -5.93 10.95 -4.83
N ARG A 42 -5.26 9.87 -4.45
CA ARG A 42 -4.08 9.33 -5.15
C ARG A 42 -4.30 9.07 -6.65
N ASN A 43 -5.56 8.91 -7.07
CA ASN A 43 -5.99 8.62 -8.44
C ASN A 43 -6.62 9.85 -9.12
N ASP A 44 -6.35 11.06 -8.62
CA ASP A 44 -6.85 12.33 -9.17
C ASP A 44 -8.38 12.52 -9.09
N GLU A 45 -9.06 11.77 -8.21
CA GLU A 45 -10.50 11.91 -8.01
C GLU A 45 -10.81 13.03 -7.01
N LYS A 46 -11.82 13.84 -7.32
CA LYS A 46 -12.43 14.77 -6.36
C LYS A 46 -13.24 13.97 -5.35
N ILE A 47 -12.86 14.03 -4.07
CA ILE A 47 -13.58 13.38 -2.99
C ILE A 47 -14.31 14.40 -2.13
N VAL A 48 -15.63 14.26 -2.04
CA VAL A 48 -16.52 15.16 -1.29
C VAL A 48 -16.98 14.47 -0.02
N SER A 49 -16.06 14.37 0.92
CA SER A 49 -16.28 13.99 2.32
C SER A 49 -15.07 14.46 3.12
N TRP A 50 -15.22 14.64 4.42
CA TRP A 50 -14.13 15.12 5.27
C TRP A 50 -13.81 14.16 6.42
N GLY A 51 -12.89 14.57 7.30
CA GLY A 51 -12.36 13.76 8.39
C GLY A 51 -13.44 13.00 9.17
N GLY A 52 -13.22 11.70 9.36
CA GLY A 52 -14.11 10.81 10.10
C GLY A 52 -15.39 10.37 9.37
N ALA A 53 -15.64 10.86 8.15
CA ALA A 53 -16.79 10.44 7.35
C ALA A 53 -16.41 9.42 6.26
N PRO A 54 -17.35 8.55 5.83
CA PRO A 54 -17.14 7.67 4.68
C PRO A 54 -16.83 8.47 3.40
N THR A 55 -15.97 7.92 2.54
CA THR A 55 -15.60 8.50 1.24
C THR A 55 -16.84 8.89 0.43
N ASN A 56 -16.87 10.12 -0.08
CA ASN A 56 -17.97 10.68 -0.90
C ASN A 56 -19.35 10.72 -0.24
N SER A 57 -19.43 10.61 1.09
CA SER A 57 -20.69 10.75 1.81
C SER A 57 -21.30 12.16 1.81
N MET A 58 -20.57 13.17 1.33
CA MET A 58 -20.91 14.60 1.46
C MET A 58 -21.10 15.03 2.92
N LYS A 59 -20.38 14.38 3.85
CA LYS A 59 -20.47 14.63 5.29
C LYS A 59 -19.09 14.81 5.90
N CYS A 60 -19.08 15.44 7.07
CA CYS A 60 -18.03 15.36 8.07
C CYS A 60 -18.43 14.37 9.16
N SER A 61 -17.53 14.03 10.09
CA SER A 61 -17.80 13.11 11.22
C SER A 61 -19.12 13.44 11.93
N CYS A 62 -19.36 14.72 12.25
CA CYS A 62 -20.58 15.15 12.94
C CYS A 62 -21.87 14.90 12.14
N GLY A 63 -21.81 14.91 10.80
CA GLY A 63 -22.96 14.65 9.94
C GLY A 63 -23.28 13.16 9.83
N VAL A 64 -22.30 12.30 10.10
CA VAL A 64 -22.49 10.85 10.22
C VAL A 64 -23.12 10.51 11.57
N THR A 65 -22.61 11.10 12.65
CA THR A 65 -23.08 10.85 14.03
C THR A 65 -24.32 11.65 14.40
N ASN A 66 -24.83 12.50 13.50
CA ASN A 66 -25.89 13.47 13.78
C ASN A 66 -25.58 14.25 15.07
N SER A 67 -24.41 14.89 15.11
CA SER A 67 -23.94 15.68 16.25
C SER A 67 -23.35 17.03 15.83
N CYS A 68 -23.62 17.48 14.60
CA CYS A 68 -23.18 18.81 14.16
C CYS A 68 -23.84 19.91 14.98
N TYR A 69 -23.12 21.03 15.15
CA TYR A 69 -23.63 22.21 15.84
C TYR A 69 -24.96 22.68 15.26
N ASN A 70 -25.02 22.87 13.94
CA ASN A 70 -26.28 23.08 13.24
C ASN A 70 -26.80 21.75 12.70
N ARG A 71 -27.93 21.28 13.23
CA ARG A 71 -28.55 19.98 12.89
C ARG A 71 -29.03 19.87 11.45
N THR A 72 -29.18 20.99 10.73
CA THR A 72 -29.54 21.00 9.30
C THR A 72 -28.32 20.89 8.38
N LYS A 73 -27.10 20.91 8.92
CA LYS A 73 -25.84 20.86 8.20
C LYS A 73 -25.11 19.54 8.42
N MET A 74 -24.25 19.18 7.47
CA MET A 74 -23.50 17.91 7.49
C MET A 74 -22.05 18.05 7.99
N CYS A 75 -21.64 19.28 8.29
CA CYS A 75 -20.35 19.66 8.85
C CYS A 75 -20.56 20.82 9.84
N ASN A 76 -19.74 20.92 10.87
CA ASN A 76 -19.80 22.01 11.83
C ASN A 76 -19.49 23.36 11.16
N CYS A 77 -18.54 23.38 10.22
CA CYS A 77 -18.14 24.57 9.48
C CYS A 77 -19.18 25.06 8.48
N ASP A 78 -20.04 24.17 7.99
CA ASP A 78 -21.15 24.57 7.10
C ASP A 78 -22.21 25.43 7.81
N ALA A 79 -22.10 25.62 9.13
CA ALA A 79 -22.92 26.55 9.89
C ALA A 79 -22.52 28.02 9.69
N ASN A 80 -21.37 28.32 9.08
CA ASN A 80 -20.84 29.67 8.87
C ASN A 80 -20.86 30.53 10.14
N HIS A 81 -20.40 29.96 11.25
CA HIS A 81 -20.61 30.51 12.60
C HIS A 81 -19.49 31.47 13.04
N ASP A 82 -19.82 32.46 13.88
CA ASP A 82 -18.89 33.49 14.39
C ASP A 82 -17.89 32.97 15.43
N SER A 83 -18.11 31.77 15.96
CA SER A 83 -17.19 31.09 16.87
C SER A 83 -16.54 29.90 16.17
N VAL A 84 -15.32 29.57 16.57
CA VAL A 84 -14.54 28.49 15.97
C VAL A 84 -15.30 27.16 16.01
N ARG A 85 -15.33 26.48 14.87
CA ARG A 85 -15.84 25.12 14.67
C ARG A 85 -14.74 24.22 14.12
N ASP A 86 -14.95 22.91 14.24
CA ASP A 86 -13.96 21.89 13.91
C ASP A 86 -14.63 20.69 13.23
N ASP A 87 -14.10 20.30 12.07
CA ASP A 87 -14.50 19.09 11.34
C ASP A 87 -13.32 18.13 11.13
N SER A 88 -12.24 18.29 11.89
CA SER A 88 -11.04 17.47 11.77
C SER A 88 -11.30 15.99 12.04
N GLY A 89 -10.57 15.12 11.35
CA GLY A 89 -10.68 13.68 11.55
C GLY A 89 -9.80 12.88 10.61
N ALA A 90 -9.82 11.55 10.79
CA ALA A 90 -9.04 10.63 9.97
C ALA A 90 -9.79 10.27 8.68
N LEU A 91 -9.07 10.27 7.57
CA LEU A 91 -9.43 9.58 6.33
C LEU A 91 -8.84 8.17 6.41
N THR A 92 -9.65 7.14 6.17
CA THR A 92 -9.24 5.73 6.35
C THR A 92 -9.44 4.86 5.10
N ASP A 93 -10.01 5.42 4.03
CA ASP A 93 -10.15 4.72 2.75
C ASP A 93 -8.80 4.62 2.03
N LYS A 94 -8.08 3.55 2.33
CA LYS A 94 -6.77 3.23 1.78
C LYS A 94 -6.75 3.21 0.25
N SER A 95 -7.86 2.90 -0.42
CA SER A 95 -7.92 2.88 -1.88
C SER A 95 -7.79 4.28 -2.51
N ARG A 96 -8.05 5.33 -1.72
CA ARG A 96 -7.98 6.73 -2.13
C ARG A 96 -6.78 7.48 -1.55
N LEU A 97 -6.12 6.91 -0.53
CA LEU A 97 -4.94 7.47 0.13
C LEU A 97 -3.62 7.06 -0.53
N PRO A 98 -2.60 7.93 -0.56
CA PRO A 98 -2.52 9.24 0.10
C PRO A 98 -3.31 10.35 -0.61
N VAL A 99 -3.75 11.35 0.15
CA VAL A 99 -4.29 12.62 -0.36
C VAL A 99 -3.20 13.33 -1.16
N LYS A 100 -3.54 13.74 -2.38
CA LYS A 100 -2.64 14.47 -3.28
C LYS A 100 -2.71 15.97 -3.05
N GLN A 101 -3.91 16.51 -2.85
CA GLN A 101 -4.17 17.94 -2.69
C GLN A 101 -5.39 18.19 -1.80
N LEU A 102 -5.39 19.30 -1.08
CA LEU A 102 -6.58 19.92 -0.51
C LEU A 102 -6.95 21.12 -1.39
N LYS A 103 -8.24 21.31 -1.69
CA LYS A 103 -8.74 22.43 -2.47
C LYS A 103 -9.82 23.16 -1.69
N PHE A 104 -9.79 24.48 -1.74
CA PHE A 104 -10.72 25.38 -1.05
C PHE A 104 -11.06 26.55 -1.98
N GLY A 105 -12.27 27.09 -1.85
CA GLY A 105 -12.73 28.21 -2.69
C GLY A 105 -13.89 29.00 -2.08
N TYR A 106 -14.07 28.95 -0.76
CA TYR A 106 -15.00 29.87 -0.09
C TYR A 106 -14.29 31.20 0.16
N GLU A 107 -14.77 32.26 -0.47
CA GLU A 107 -14.31 33.63 -0.24
C GLU A 107 -15.49 34.48 0.22
N ASP A 108 -15.41 35.01 1.43
CA ASP A 108 -16.30 36.05 1.93
C ASP A 108 -15.45 37.29 2.23
N ILE A 109 -15.53 38.26 1.31
CA ILE A 109 -14.68 39.46 1.28
C ILE A 109 -15.05 40.44 2.42
N GLY A 110 -16.21 40.28 3.06
CA GLY A 110 -16.74 41.26 4.01
C GLY A 110 -16.58 40.92 5.50
N SER A 111 -16.14 39.71 5.86
CA SER A 111 -16.43 39.18 7.21
C SER A 111 -15.25 38.68 8.04
N ASN A 112 -14.00 38.94 7.63
CA ASN A 112 -12.76 38.42 8.26
C ASN A 112 -12.83 36.90 8.53
N PRO A 113 -13.05 36.07 7.50
CA PRO A 113 -13.17 34.63 7.66
C PRO A 113 -11.85 33.99 8.11
N LEU A 114 -11.95 32.93 8.90
CA LEU A 114 -10.81 32.07 9.27
C LEU A 114 -11.05 30.65 8.79
N ALA A 115 -10.06 30.08 8.11
CA ALA A 115 -10.00 28.66 7.79
C ALA A 115 -8.57 28.15 8.02
N LEU A 116 -8.38 27.37 9.08
CA LEU A 116 -7.13 26.68 9.38
C LEU A 116 -7.26 25.23 8.95
N TYR A 117 -6.36 24.78 8.07
CA TYR A 117 -6.35 23.42 7.56
C TYR A 117 -4.96 22.81 7.63
N SER A 118 -4.91 21.49 7.74
CA SER A 118 -3.66 20.74 7.64
C SER A 118 -3.93 19.32 7.15
N LEU A 119 -2.92 18.75 6.50
CA LEU A 119 -2.91 17.36 6.08
C LEU A 119 -1.77 16.64 6.81
N GLY A 120 -2.13 15.62 7.58
CA GLY A 120 -1.18 14.77 8.28
C GLY A 120 -0.46 13.79 7.35
N LYS A 121 0.65 13.23 7.84
CA LYS A 121 1.39 12.16 7.16
C LYS A 121 0.52 10.92 6.92
N LEU A 122 0.83 10.19 5.85
CA LEU A 122 0.28 8.85 5.62
C LEU A 122 0.79 7.89 6.71
N ASN A 123 -0.13 7.35 7.50
CA ASN A 123 0.16 6.33 8.51
C ASN A 123 -0.44 5.01 8.06
N CYS A 124 0.41 4.10 7.58
CA CYS A 124 0.02 2.75 7.23
C CYS A 124 0.46 1.75 8.30
N ARG A 125 -0.34 0.70 8.52
CA ARG A 125 -0.08 -0.33 9.52
C ARG A 125 -0.22 -1.72 8.92
N ASN A 126 0.69 -2.60 9.34
CA ASN A 126 0.84 -4.00 8.96
C ASN A 126 0.99 -4.19 7.44
N ARG A 127 1.61 -5.28 7.00
CA ARG A 127 1.56 -5.63 5.57
C ARG A 127 0.25 -6.35 5.27
N ALA A 128 -0.35 -6.06 4.11
CA ALA A 128 -1.56 -6.75 3.65
C ALA A 128 -1.22 -8.17 3.20
N ASN A 129 -2.17 -9.09 3.37
CA ASN A 129 -2.07 -10.41 2.79
C ASN A 129 -2.05 -10.34 1.25
N PRO A 130 -1.40 -11.30 0.57
CA PRO A 130 -1.36 -11.37 -0.88
C PRO A 130 -2.76 -11.42 -1.49
N LYS A 131 -2.96 -10.72 -2.62
CA LYS A 131 -4.16 -10.84 -3.46
C LYS A 131 -3.96 -11.98 -4.47
N HIS A 132 -5.04 -12.60 -4.94
CA HIS A 132 -5.02 -13.73 -5.89
C HIS A 132 -4.27 -14.96 -5.37
N VAL A 133 -4.76 -15.50 -4.24
CA VAL A 133 -4.17 -16.69 -3.61
C VAL A 133 -4.64 -17.96 -4.34
N ILE A 134 -3.67 -18.79 -4.72
CA ILE A 134 -3.90 -20.17 -5.14
C ILE A 134 -3.38 -21.13 -4.07
N THR A 135 -4.01 -22.29 -3.91
CA THR A 135 -3.60 -23.31 -2.94
C THR A 135 -3.21 -24.58 -3.68
N PHE A 136 -1.98 -25.04 -3.46
CA PHE A 136 -1.49 -26.32 -3.94
C PHE A 136 -1.75 -27.37 -2.86
N THR A 137 -2.65 -28.31 -3.12
CA THR A 137 -3.09 -29.31 -2.13
C THR A 137 -2.24 -30.59 -2.16
N THR A 138 -1.48 -30.83 -3.24
CA THR A 138 -0.57 -31.97 -3.38
C THR A 138 0.84 -31.51 -3.75
N ARG A 139 1.85 -32.37 -3.55
CA ARG A 139 3.26 -32.05 -3.85
C ARG A 139 3.55 -31.99 -5.35
N GLU A 140 2.70 -32.61 -6.16
CA GLU A 140 2.81 -32.69 -7.61
C GLU A 140 2.05 -31.57 -8.31
N SER A 141 1.22 -30.82 -7.59
CA SER A 141 0.41 -29.74 -8.14
C SER A 141 1.32 -28.62 -8.66
N THR A 142 1.16 -28.22 -9.92
CA THR A 142 1.92 -27.14 -10.55
C THR A 142 1.00 -26.23 -11.38
N VAL A 143 1.39 -24.96 -11.52
CA VAL A 143 0.77 -24.00 -12.43
C VAL A 143 1.84 -23.53 -13.40
N GLN A 144 1.52 -23.58 -14.70
CA GLN A 144 2.40 -23.10 -15.76
C GLN A 144 2.07 -21.64 -16.06
N PHE A 145 3.11 -20.80 -16.03
CA PHE A 145 3.04 -19.40 -16.47
C PHE A 145 3.77 -19.25 -17.80
N PRO A 146 3.46 -18.20 -18.59
CA PRO A 146 4.27 -17.85 -19.75
C PRO A 146 5.74 -17.73 -19.35
N THR A 147 6.64 -18.26 -20.17
CA THR A 147 8.08 -18.23 -19.89
C THR A 147 8.54 -16.79 -19.69
N TRP A 148 9.22 -16.54 -18.58
CA TRP A 148 9.77 -15.23 -18.30
C TRP A 148 10.88 -14.90 -19.31
N GLN A 149 10.60 -13.95 -20.21
CA GLN A 149 11.54 -13.43 -21.21
C GLN A 149 12.11 -12.07 -20.79
N ALA A 150 12.68 -11.96 -19.58
CA ALA A 150 13.45 -10.77 -19.24
C ALA A 150 14.78 -10.83 -19.99
N GLU A 151 14.93 -10.00 -21.03
CA GLU A 151 16.13 -10.03 -21.87
C GLU A 151 17.39 -9.76 -21.04
N PHE A 152 17.40 -8.80 -20.09
CA PHE A 152 18.60 -8.58 -19.24
C PHE A 152 18.36 -7.99 -17.84
N ASN A 153 17.15 -7.49 -17.52
CA ASN A 153 16.83 -6.90 -16.22
C ASN A 153 15.37 -7.19 -15.82
N GLY A 154 15.15 -7.76 -14.65
CA GLY A 154 13.81 -7.91 -14.10
C GLY A 154 13.80 -8.55 -12.71
N TYR A 155 12.60 -8.62 -12.14
CA TYR A 155 12.39 -9.24 -10.84
C TYR A 155 11.12 -10.08 -10.83
N ILE A 156 11.12 -11.12 -10.01
CA ILE A 156 9.93 -11.88 -9.65
C ILE A 156 9.69 -11.67 -8.17
N GLU A 157 8.46 -11.32 -7.81
CA GLU A 157 8.01 -11.23 -6.44
C GLU A 157 6.81 -12.14 -6.24
N LEU A 158 6.88 -12.99 -5.21
CA LEU A 158 5.79 -13.88 -4.81
C LEU A 158 5.68 -13.91 -3.30
N ALA A 159 4.54 -14.39 -2.82
CA ALA A 159 4.35 -14.71 -1.41
C ALA A 159 3.86 -16.15 -1.28
N PHE A 160 4.28 -16.83 -0.23
CA PHE A 160 3.87 -18.19 0.07
C PHE A 160 3.55 -18.33 1.55
N ARG A 161 2.71 -19.32 1.86
CA ARG A 161 2.35 -19.73 3.22
C ARG A 161 2.25 -21.25 3.23
N SER A 162 2.96 -21.91 4.13
CA SER A 162 3.00 -23.38 4.20
C SER A 162 3.34 -23.83 5.62
N SER A 163 2.75 -24.94 6.06
CA SER A 163 3.22 -25.72 7.21
C SER A 163 4.06 -26.93 6.80
N ILE A 164 4.19 -27.17 5.49
CA ILE A 164 5.01 -28.26 4.93
C ILE A 164 6.42 -27.74 4.76
N SER A 165 7.35 -28.38 5.47
CA SER A 165 8.78 -28.19 5.29
C SER A 165 9.25 -28.74 3.95
N ASN A 166 10.15 -28.00 3.29
CA ASN A 166 10.81 -28.36 2.04
C ASN A 166 9.90 -28.34 0.79
N GLY A 167 10.26 -27.53 -0.20
CA GLY A 167 9.50 -27.45 -1.45
C GLY A 167 10.17 -26.59 -2.51
N VAL A 168 9.73 -26.75 -3.76
CA VAL A 168 10.11 -25.85 -4.86
C VAL A 168 8.98 -24.86 -5.07
N LEU A 169 9.30 -23.57 -4.93
CA LEU A 169 8.32 -22.49 -5.09
C LEU A 169 8.26 -21.98 -6.53
N LEU A 170 9.41 -22.00 -7.22
CA LEU A 170 9.51 -21.55 -8.61
C LEU A 170 10.60 -22.35 -9.32
N LYS A 171 10.32 -22.78 -10.55
CA LYS A 171 11.30 -23.34 -11.46
C LYS A 171 11.09 -22.74 -12.84
N ASN A 172 12.16 -22.23 -13.44
CA ASN A 172 12.22 -21.83 -14.83
C ASN A 172 13.45 -22.48 -15.46
N THR A 173 13.28 -23.14 -16.61
CA THR A 173 14.36 -23.80 -17.35
C THR A 173 14.46 -23.12 -18.70
N GLY A 174 15.60 -22.50 -18.96
CA GLY A 174 15.90 -21.79 -20.20
C GLY A 174 16.70 -22.64 -21.19
N ARG A 175 17.19 -22.00 -22.25
CA ARG A 175 18.01 -22.65 -23.29
C ARG A 175 19.45 -22.81 -22.82
N TYR A 176 20.19 -23.72 -23.46
CA TYR A 176 21.63 -23.92 -23.23
C TYR A 176 22.01 -24.17 -21.76
N GLY A 177 21.14 -24.83 -21.00
CA GLY A 177 21.39 -25.16 -19.59
C GLY A 177 21.16 -24.01 -18.60
N SER A 178 20.64 -22.86 -19.05
CA SER A 178 20.22 -21.78 -18.14
C SER A 178 19.00 -22.21 -17.32
N PHE A 179 18.93 -21.80 -16.06
CA PHE A 179 17.81 -22.11 -15.18
C PHE A 179 17.72 -21.16 -13.98
N ILE A 180 16.54 -21.12 -13.37
CA ILE A 180 16.28 -20.52 -12.06
C ILE A 180 15.44 -21.50 -11.26
N ARG A 181 15.84 -21.77 -10.01
CA ARG A 181 15.12 -22.64 -9.08
C ARG A 181 15.11 -22.01 -7.69
N LEU A 182 13.92 -21.61 -7.25
CA LEU A 182 13.65 -21.12 -5.90
C LEU A 182 13.06 -22.25 -5.05
N ALA A 183 13.71 -22.55 -3.93
CA ALA A 183 13.27 -23.59 -3.01
C ALA A 183 13.26 -23.10 -1.57
N VAL A 184 12.35 -23.65 -0.78
CA VAL A 184 12.20 -23.43 0.66
C VAL A 184 12.63 -24.66 1.42
N GLN A 185 13.23 -24.45 2.58
CA GLN A 185 13.48 -25.37 3.69
C GLN A 185 13.11 -24.63 4.99
N PRO A 186 12.92 -25.31 6.14
CA PRO A 186 12.41 -24.68 7.37
C PRO A 186 13.06 -23.35 7.74
N LYS A 187 14.39 -23.20 7.63
CA LYS A 187 15.08 -21.93 7.96
C LYS A 187 15.84 -21.31 6.80
N LEU A 188 15.58 -21.75 5.57
CA LEU A 188 16.39 -21.37 4.42
C LEU A 188 15.56 -21.26 3.14
N ILE A 189 15.65 -20.10 2.49
CA ILE A 189 15.27 -19.93 1.09
C ILE A 189 16.53 -19.98 0.25
N THR A 190 16.53 -20.83 -0.79
CA THR A 190 17.65 -20.98 -1.71
C THR A 190 17.23 -20.64 -3.13
N LEU A 191 17.95 -19.72 -3.77
CA LEU A 191 17.89 -19.46 -5.20
C LEU A 191 19.10 -20.12 -5.86
N ASN A 192 18.88 -21.17 -6.64
CA ASN A 192 19.89 -21.77 -7.51
C ASN A 192 19.64 -21.29 -8.92
N TYR A 193 20.67 -20.80 -9.60
CA TYR A 193 20.47 -20.23 -10.93
C TYR A 193 21.71 -20.34 -11.81
N ASN A 194 21.49 -20.32 -13.11
CA ASN A 194 22.49 -20.12 -14.15
C ASN A 194 21.84 -19.25 -15.24
N LEU A 195 22.37 -18.04 -15.45
CA LEU A 195 21.79 -17.08 -16.39
C LEU A 195 22.34 -17.20 -17.81
N GLY A 196 23.23 -18.16 -18.09
CA GLY A 196 23.87 -18.29 -19.40
C GLY A 196 24.89 -17.19 -19.73
N GLN A 197 25.37 -16.46 -18.72
CA GLN A 197 26.29 -15.32 -18.84
C GLN A 197 27.76 -15.70 -18.53
N GLY A 198 28.11 -16.99 -18.59
CA GLY A 198 29.47 -17.48 -18.30
C GLY A 198 29.81 -17.63 -16.80
N GLY A 199 28.94 -17.18 -15.89
CA GLY A 199 29.13 -17.33 -14.43
C GLY A 199 28.87 -18.75 -13.88
N GLY A 200 28.44 -19.71 -14.71
CA GLY A 200 28.12 -21.07 -14.26
C GLY A 200 26.94 -21.14 -13.28
N ASN A 201 26.93 -22.18 -12.44
CA ASN A 201 25.86 -22.40 -11.45
C ASN A 201 26.15 -21.58 -10.19
N GLN A 202 25.17 -20.77 -9.81
CA GLN A 202 25.25 -19.83 -8.69
C GLN A 202 24.17 -20.14 -7.65
N VAL A 203 24.44 -19.77 -6.40
CA VAL A 203 23.54 -20.00 -5.27
C VAL A 203 23.46 -18.75 -4.39
N LEU A 204 22.25 -18.28 -4.13
CA LEU A 204 21.96 -17.31 -3.08
C LEU A 204 21.08 -17.94 -2.00
N GLN A 205 21.36 -17.60 -0.75
CA GLN A 205 20.67 -18.16 0.42
C GLN A 205 20.27 -17.05 1.38
N VAL A 206 19.00 -17.05 1.78
CA VAL A 206 18.50 -16.22 2.87
C VAL A 206 18.08 -17.13 4.01
N LYS A 207 18.71 -16.94 5.18
CA LYS A 207 18.43 -17.70 6.40
C LYS A 207 17.45 -16.93 7.28
N ALA A 208 16.49 -17.63 7.88
CA ALA A 208 15.61 -17.05 8.89
C ALA A 208 16.43 -16.71 10.14
N VAL A 209 16.40 -15.45 10.58
CA VAL A 209 16.95 -15.01 11.86
C VAL A 209 15.93 -15.28 12.96
N GLY A 210 16.36 -15.99 14.02
CA GLY A 210 15.53 -16.29 15.18
C GLY A 210 15.04 -17.75 15.24
N ASN A 211 14.00 -17.96 16.06
CA ASN A 211 13.50 -19.31 16.35
C ASN A 211 12.48 -19.80 15.32
N THR A 212 11.72 -18.91 14.68
CA THR A 212 10.73 -19.27 13.65
C THR A 212 11.38 -19.57 12.31
N GLY A 213 10.77 -20.50 11.58
CA GLY A 213 11.14 -20.88 10.22
C GLY A 213 10.31 -20.13 9.17
N PHE A 214 10.42 -20.57 7.93
CA PHE A 214 9.60 -20.15 6.80
C PHE A 214 8.43 -21.13 6.52
N ASP A 215 8.31 -22.17 7.32
CA ASP A 215 7.25 -23.19 7.32
C ASP A 215 6.34 -23.06 8.56
N ASP A 216 6.19 -21.85 9.08
CA ASP A 216 5.43 -21.51 10.28
C ASP A 216 3.93 -21.26 10.02
N ASN A 217 3.47 -21.53 8.80
CA ASN A 217 2.12 -21.24 8.34
C ASN A 217 1.75 -19.73 8.34
N GLU A 218 2.74 -18.84 8.29
CA GLU A 218 2.55 -17.41 8.04
C GLU A 218 2.94 -17.04 6.60
N TRP A 219 2.52 -15.85 6.16
CA TRP A 219 2.86 -15.34 4.83
C TRP A 219 4.29 -14.81 4.78
N HIS A 220 5.11 -15.41 3.93
CA HIS A 220 6.45 -14.94 3.61
C HIS A 220 6.52 -14.41 2.19
N ARG A 221 7.19 -13.27 2.00
CA ARG A 221 7.36 -12.62 0.69
C ARG A 221 8.79 -12.76 0.21
N ILE A 222 8.94 -13.28 -1.00
CA ILE A 222 10.24 -13.47 -1.65
C ILE A 222 10.31 -12.57 -2.87
N ARG A 223 11.40 -11.81 -2.98
CA ARG A 223 11.78 -11.11 -4.20
C ARG A 223 13.12 -11.63 -4.69
N LEU A 224 13.15 -12.10 -5.94
CA LEU A 224 14.39 -12.37 -6.65
C LEU A 224 14.53 -11.36 -7.79
N SER A 225 15.72 -10.77 -7.92
CA SER A 225 16.03 -9.81 -8.97
C SER A 225 17.22 -10.32 -9.77
N CYS A 226 17.10 -10.31 -11.10
CA CYS A 226 18.18 -10.63 -12.02
C CYS A 226 18.46 -9.40 -12.88
N ALA A 227 19.65 -8.83 -12.74
CA ALA A 227 20.15 -7.73 -13.55
C ALA A 227 21.54 -8.10 -14.10
N LEU A 228 21.96 -7.42 -15.17
CA LEU A 228 23.22 -7.67 -15.90
C LEU A 228 24.45 -7.93 -15.00
N TYR A 229 24.57 -7.18 -13.90
CA TYR A 229 25.72 -7.25 -13.00
C TYR A 229 25.34 -7.58 -11.55
N ARG A 230 24.06 -7.85 -11.28
CA ARG A 230 23.59 -8.06 -9.92
C ARG A 230 22.40 -8.99 -9.88
N THR A 231 22.57 -10.10 -9.16
CA THR A 231 21.44 -10.95 -8.75
C THR A 231 21.21 -10.78 -7.26
N SER A 232 19.96 -10.66 -6.83
CA SER A 232 19.62 -10.58 -5.40
C SER A 232 18.42 -11.44 -5.03
N LEU A 233 18.40 -11.84 -3.76
CA LEU A 233 17.33 -12.58 -3.11
C LEU A 233 17.01 -11.92 -1.77
N LYS A 234 15.77 -11.47 -1.59
CA LYS A 234 15.24 -10.90 -0.36
C LYS A 234 14.04 -11.72 0.11
N VAL A 235 14.00 -12.03 1.40
CA VAL A 235 12.85 -12.68 2.05
C VAL A 235 12.45 -11.84 3.25
N ASP A 236 11.20 -11.39 3.29
CA ASP A 236 10.65 -10.52 4.33
C ASP A 236 11.61 -9.38 4.71
N ASP A 237 11.97 -9.28 5.98
CA ASP A 237 12.92 -8.30 6.51
C ASP A 237 14.32 -8.91 6.78
N GLN A 238 14.54 -10.18 6.41
CA GLN A 238 15.83 -10.89 6.57
C GLN A 238 16.94 -10.25 5.72
N PRO A 239 18.23 -10.34 6.11
CA PRO A 239 19.34 -9.80 5.30
C PRO A 239 19.28 -10.23 3.83
N GLU A 240 19.45 -9.27 2.90
CA GLU A 240 19.44 -9.55 1.46
C GLU A 240 20.70 -10.35 1.08
N ALA A 241 20.53 -11.41 0.29
CA ALA A 241 21.64 -12.12 -0.33
C ALA A 241 21.86 -11.59 -1.74
N THR A 242 23.10 -11.29 -2.11
CA THR A 242 23.43 -10.68 -3.41
C THR A 242 24.67 -11.32 -4.01
N ASN A 243 24.70 -11.43 -5.33
CA ASN A 243 25.90 -11.73 -6.09
C ASN A 243 26.10 -10.63 -7.13
N SER A 244 27.30 -10.08 -7.17
CA SER A 244 27.68 -9.03 -8.12
C SER A 244 28.78 -9.59 -9.02
N SER A 245 28.58 -9.47 -10.32
CA SER A 245 29.53 -9.89 -11.37
C SER A 245 30.54 -8.80 -11.66
#